data_AF-A0AAP9N1T2-F1
#
_entry.id   AF-A0AAP9N1T2-F1
#
_cell.length_a   1.000
_cell.length_b   1.000
_cell.length_c   1.000
_cell.angle_alpha   90.00
_cell.angle_beta   90.00
_cell.angle_gamma   90.00
#
_symmetry.space_group_name_H-M   'P 1'
#
loop_
_entity.id
_entity.type
_entity.pdbx_description
1 polymer ?
#
loop_
_entity_poly.entity_id
_entity_poly.type
_entity_poly.pdbx_seq_one_letter_code
_entity_poly.pdbx_strand_id
1 'polypeptide(L)'
;MNQSIDLEAAKAAFFASGGQLVVLEGFTYRPLPQRKHPEPKPKRLKPASPAKEHPQQTRAKARAAQVSELAKTMTCGEVAELLGETKTALWGVAARGGFKFFSPPKPPEPEKIKPGPTQEDRDMADKIIALRDAGMSRWGVTLELGIGNCRFARILAAFDIDFPLQRNRG
;
A
#
# COMPACT_ATOMS: atom_id res chain seq x y z
N MET A 1 68.87 23.07 -50.27
CA MET A 1 69.43 22.55 -49.00
C MET A 1 68.78 21.20 -48.75
N ASN A 2 69.54 20.12 -48.88
CA ASN A 2 69.01 18.76 -48.76
C ASN A 2 69.00 18.37 -47.28
N GLN A 3 67.84 18.51 -46.63
CA GLN A 3 67.66 18.35 -45.18
C GLN A 3 68.17 17.00 -44.62
N SER A 4 68.24 15.97 -45.46
CA SER A 4 68.77 14.65 -45.09
C SER A 4 70.29 14.68 -44.83
N ILE A 5 71.04 15.42 -45.64
CA ILE A 5 72.51 15.51 -45.55
C ILE A 5 72.90 16.29 -44.29
N ASP A 6 72.19 17.38 -44.00
CA ASP A 6 72.44 18.21 -42.83
C ASP A 6 72.20 17.45 -41.52
N LEU A 7 71.21 16.55 -41.50
CA LEU A 7 70.89 15.71 -40.34
C LEU A 7 71.98 14.65 -40.11
N GLU A 8 72.45 13.99 -41.16
CA GLU A 8 73.53 13.01 -41.07
C GLU A 8 74.84 13.66 -40.61
N ALA A 9 75.16 14.84 -41.13
CA ALA A 9 76.32 15.63 -40.70
C ALA A 9 76.21 16.02 -39.21
N ALA A 10 75.03 16.46 -38.76
CA ALA A 10 74.81 16.81 -37.36
C ALA A 10 74.93 15.60 -36.41
N LYS A 11 74.41 14.43 -36.81
CA LYS A 11 74.59 13.18 -36.06
C LYS A 11 76.07 12.80 -35.97
N ALA A 12 76.78 12.83 -37.10
CA ALA A 12 78.20 12.49 -37.14
C ALA A 12 79.03 13.43 -36.25
N ALA A 13 78.75 14.73 -36.27
CA ALA A 13 79.40 15.72 -35.41
C ALA A 13 79.14 15.45 -33.90
N PHE A 14 77.92 15.05 -33.54
CA PHE A 14 77.55 14.72 -32.15
C PHE A 14 78.29 13.47 -31.62
N PHE A 15 78.46 12.44 -32.45
CA PHE A 15 79.26 11.27 -32.05
C PHE A 15 80.76 11.58 -32.06
N ALA A 16 81.25 12.39 -33.00
CA ALA A 16 82.66 12.79 -33.09
C ALA A 16 83.11 13.67 -31.91
N SER A 17 82.21 14.46 -31.32
CA SER A 17 82.48 15.23 -30.10
C SER A 17 82.43 14.39 -28.82
N GLY A 18 82.19 13.07 -28.94
CA GLY A 18 82.15 12.13 -27.81
C GLY A 18 80.76 11.92 -27.21
N GLY A 19 79.69 12.40 -27.86
CA GLY A 19 78.31 12.17 -27.42
C GLY A 19 77.93 10.69 -27.50
N GLN A 20 77.29 10.18 -26.45
CA GLN A 20 76.76 8.82 -26.39
C GLN A 20 75.24 8.85 -26.21
N LEU A 21 74.54 7.95 -26.91
CA LEU A 21 73.11 7.76 -26.74
C LEU A 21 72.88 6.81 -25.56
N VAL A 22 72.07 7.26 -24.59
CA VAL A 22 71.59 6.41 -23.49
C VAL A 22 70.12 6.11 -23.74
N VAL A 23 69.81 4.84 -23.97
CA VAL A 23 68.42 4.36 -24.06
C VAL A 23 67.97 4.04 -22.64
N LEU A 24 67.04 4.83 -22.11
CA LEU A 24 66.47 4.60 -20.79
C LEU A 24 65.44 3.46 -20.86
N GLU A 25 65.56 2.49 -19.96
CA GLU A 25 64.57 1.42 -19.82
C GLU A 25 63.22 2.00 -19.39
N GLY A 26 62.14 1.54 -20.04
CA GLY A 26 60.79 2.00 -19.75
C GLY A 26 60.34 1.68 -18.32
N PHE A 27 59.46 2.49 -17.76
CA PHE A 27 58.92 2.26 -16.42
C PHE A 27 58.01 1.02 -16.36
N THR A 28 58.22 0.15 -15.38
CA THR A 28 57.32 -0.98 -15.10
C THR A 28 56.30 -0.59 -14.03
N TYR A 29 55.02 -0.52 -14.40
CA TYR A 29 53.94 -0.19 -13.48
C TYR A 29 53.76 -1.27 -12.40
N ARG A 30 53.71 -0.84 -11.12
CA ARG A 30 53.28 -1.68 -10.00
C ARG A 30 51.96 -1.14 -9.42
N PRO A 31 50.92 -1.98 -9.29
CA PRO A 31 49.64 -1.56 -8.72
C PRO A 31 49.79 -1.20 -7.24
N LEU A 32 48.98 -0.22 -6.80
CA LEU A 32 48.97 0.20 -5.39
C LEU A 32 48.35 -0.89 -4.49
N PRO A 33 48.82 -1.02 -3.23
CA PRO A 33 48.24 -1.95 -2.27
C PRO A 33 46.79 -1.59 -1.92
N GLN A 34 45.99 -2.61 -1.60
CA GLN A 34 44.60 -2.44 -1.17
C GLN A 34 44.53 -1.67 0.16
N ARG A 35 43.65 -0.66 0.23
CA ARG A 35 43.41 0.12 1.45
C ARG A 35 42.72 -0.75 2.51
N LYS A 36 43.27 -0.80 3.73
CA LYS A 36 42.66 -1.45 4.89
C LYS A 36 41.85 -0.43 5.68
N HIS A 37 40.54 -0.67 5.84
CA HIS A 37 39.74 0.08 6.80
C HIS A 37 39.94 -0.47 8.22
N PRO A 38 40.01 0.39 9.25
CA PRO A 38 40.09 -0.08 10.63
C PRO A 38 38.83 -0.83 11.02
N GLU A 39 38.96 -1.88 11.83
CA GLU A 39 37.82 -2.62 12.35
C GLU A 39 36.93 -1.71 13.21
N PRO A 40 35.59 -1.88 13.15
CA PRO A 40 34.65 -1.06 13.90
C PRO A 40 34.87 -1.23 15.40
N LYS A 41 35.29 -0.16 16.09
CA LYS A 41 35.47 -0.18 17.54
C LYS A 41 34.12 -0.38 18.24
N PRO A 42 34.02 -1.26 19.25
CA PRO A 42 32.78 -1.41 20.02
C PRO A 42 32.45 -0.11 20.74
N LYS A 43 31.21 0.37 20.57
CA LYS A 43 30.72 1.57 21.28
C LYS A 43 30.69 1.27 22.78
N ARG A 44 31.33 2.11 23.59
CA ARG A 44 31.22 2.04 25.06
C ARG A 44 29.75 2.25 25.45
N LEU A 45 29.21 1.34 26.26
CA LEU A 45 27.90 1.50 26.88
C LEU A 45 27.94 2.75 27.76
N LYS A 46 27.12 3.76 27.42
CA LYS A 46 26.93 4.92 28.30
C LYS A 46 26.19 4.43 29.56
N PRO A 47 26.55 4.92 30.76
CA PRO A 47 25.78 4.63 31.96
C PRO A 47 24.34 5.07 31.74
N ALA A 48 23.38 4.23 32.15
CA ALA A 48 21.95 4.51 32.04
C ALA A 48 21.59 5.68 32.97
N SER A 49 21.78 6.92 32.52
CA SER A 49 21.12 8.05 33.16
C SER A 49 19.61 7.87 32.99
N PRO A 50 18.77 8.10 34.02
CA PRO A 50 17.34 8.15 33.81
C PRO A 50 17.08 9.19 32.72
N ALA A 51 16.47 8.75 31.62
CA ALA A 51 16.19 9.62 30.50
C ALA A 51 15.29 10.75 31.03
N LYS A 52 15.86 11.95 31.20
CA LYS A 52 15.08 13.13 31.56
C LYS A 52 14.02 13.29 30.48
N GLU A 53 12.76 13.18 30.86
CA GLU A 53 11.66 13.34 29.92
C GLU A 53 11.77 14.71 29.28
N HIS A 54 11.80 14.73 27.95
CA HIS A 54 11.87 15.99 27.23
C HIS A 54 10.61 16.81 27.56
N PRO A 55 10.67 18.13 27.74
CA PRO A 55 9.50 18.96 28.09
C PRO A 55 8.35 18.86 27.08
N GLN A 56 8.61 18.45 25.84
CA GLN A 56 7.56 18.15 24.87
C GLN A 56 6.81 16.85 25.18
N GLN A 57 7.49 15.84 25.71
CA GLN A 57 6.87 14.57 26.08
C GLN A 57 5.96 14.76 27.30
N THR A 58 6.37 15.56 28.28
CA THR A 58 5.54 15.87 29.45
C THR A 58 4.28 16.63 29.06
N ARG A 59 4.39 17.64 28.16
CA ARG A 59 3.23 18.34 27.59
C ARG A 59 2.31 17.41 26.80
N ALA A 60 2.86 16.52 25.99
CA ALA A 60 2.08 15.55 25.21
C ALA A 60 1.33 14.56 26.13
N LYS A 61 1.96 14.10 27.21
CA LYS A 61 1.33 13.25 28.23
C LYS A 61 0.21 13.97 28.97
N ALA A 62 0.44 15.22 29.39
CA ALA A 62 -0.56 16.03 30.06
C ALA A 62 -1.79 16.26 29.16
N ARG A 63 -1.55 16.57 27.87
CA ARG A 63 -2.63 16.69 26.87
C ARG A 63 -3.37 15.37 26.68
N ALA A 64 -2.65 14.25 26.56
CA ALA A 64 -3.28 12.93 26.42
C ALA A 64 -4.14 12.58 27.64
N ALA A 65 -3.69 12.91 28.86
CA ALA A 65 -4.47 12.72 30.08
C ALA A 65 -5.77 13.54 30.06
N GLN A 66 -5.69 14.83 29.70
CA GLN A 66 -6.87 15.70 29.59
C GLN A 66 -7.86 15.16 28.55
N VAL A 67 -7.39 14.80 27.35
CA VAL A 67 -8.24 14.24 26.29
C VAL A 67 -8.84 12.89 26.73
N SER A 68 -8.11 12.08 27.49
CA SER A 68 -8.59 10.78 27.97
C SER A 68 -9.75 10.90 28.97
N GLU A 69 -9.76 11.94 29.80
CA GLU A 69 -10.87 12.20 30.72
C GLU A 69 -12.12 12.66 29.96
N LEU A 70 -11.96 13.57 29.00
CA LEU A 70 -13.05 14.04 28.14
C LEU A 70 -13.60 12.91 27.25
N ALA A 71 -12.75 12.01 26.79
CA ALA A 71 -13.13 10.89 25.94
C ALA A 71 -14.09 9.90 26.62
N LYS A 72 -14.12 9.85 27.95
CA LYS A 72 -15.06 9.00 28.71
C LYS A 72 -16.50 9.49 28.60
N THR A 73 -16.69 10.80 28.48
CA THR A 73 -18.02 11.43 28.54
C THR A 73 -18.50 11.97 27.20
N MET A 74 -17.58 12.41 26.33
CA MET A 74 -17.89 13.14 25.11
C MET A 74 -17.43 12.40 23.85
N THR A 75 -18.11 12.69 22.73
CA THR A 75 -17.71 12.17 21.42
C THR A 75 -16.48 12.91 20.88
N CYS A 76 -15.74 12.29 19.96
CA CYS A 76 -14.56 12.92 19.33
C CYS A 76 -14.90 14.26 18.67
N GLY A 77 -16.11 14.43 18.15
CA GLY A 77 -16.57 15.69 17.56
C GLY A 77 -16.75 16.80 18.60
N GLU A 78 -17.40 16.49 19.71
CA GLU A 78 -17.58 17.45 20.81
C GLU A 78 -16.24 17.86 21.43
N VAL A 79 -15.32 16.91 21.61
CA VAL A 79 -13.97 17.20 22.12
C VAL A 79 -13.19 18.08 21.14
N ALA A 80 -13.36 17.87 19.82
CA ALA A 80 -12.74 18.69 18.79
C ALA A 80 -13.22 20.15 18.85
N GLU A 81 -14.53 20.36 19.03
CA GLU A 81 -15.13 21.69 19.16
C GLU A 81 -14.71 22.40 20.45
N LEU A 82 -14.66 21.66 21.58
CA LEU A 82 -14.26 22.21 22.87
C LEU A 82 -12.80 22.64 22.91
N LEU A 83 -11.89 21.83 22.37
CA LEU A 83 -10.45 22.10 22.38
C LEU A 83 -9.98 22.92 21.15
N GLY A 84 -10.84 23.14 20.16
CA GLY A 84 -10.46 23.79 18.89
C GLY A 84 -9.47 22.96 18.07
N GLU A 85 -9.51 21.63 18.19
CA GLU A 85 -8.57 20.72 17.54
C GLU A 85 -9.21 19.96 16.39
N THR A 86 -8.40 19.47 15.45
CA THR A 86 -8.91 18.62 14.38
C THR A 86 -9.18 17.21 14.91
N LYS A 87 -10.27 16.58 14.42
CA LYS A 87 -10.62 15.19 14.76
C LYS A 87 -9.46 14.23 14.47
N THR A 88 -8.69 14.46 13.41
CA THR A 88 -7.51 13.65 13.04
C THR A 88 -6.40 13.72 14.10
N ALA A 89 -6.13 14.90 14.66
CA ALA A 89 -5.16 15.06 15.73
C ALA A 89 -5.60 14.30 16.99
N LEU A 90 -6.89 14.39 17.35
CA LEU A 90 -7.48 13.69 18.49
C LEU A 90 -7.43 12.17 18.34
N TRP A 91 -7.72 11.63 17.15
CA TRP A 91 -7.54 10.20 16.87
C TRP A 91 -6.08 9.76 17.03
N GLY A 92 -5.13 10.60 16.59
CA GLY A 92 -3.71 10.36 16.79
C GLY A 92 -3.29 10.37 18.26
N VAL A 93 -3.92 11.20 19.11
CA VAL A 93 -3.69 11.21 20.57
C VAL A 93 -4.31 9.96 21.21
N ALA A 94 -5.54 9.61 20.84
CA ALA A 94 -6.24 8.41 21.32
C ALA A 94 -5.46 7.12 21.00
N ALA A 95 -4.93 7.00 19.77
CA ALA A 95 -4.11 5.85 19.37
C ALA A 95 -2.80 5.75 20.17
N ARG A 96 -2.15 6.88 20.47
CA ARG A 96 -0.92 6.91 21.30
C ARG A 96 -1.21 6.70 22.79
N GLY A 97 -2.36 7.15 23.26
CA GLY A 97 -2.81 7.05 24.66
C GLY A 97 -3.57 5.77 24.98
N GLY A 98 -3.92 4.96 23.98
CA GLY A 98 -4.62 3.68 24.17
C GLY A 98 -6.07 3.79 24.64
N PHE A 99 -6.75 4.92 24.39
CA PHE A 99 -8.15 5.12 24.77
C PHE A 99 -9.05 5.34 23.56
N LYS A 100 -10.36 5.27 23.77
CA LYS A 100 -11.39 5.52 22.73
C LYS A 100 -12.35 6.59 23.24
N PHE A 101 -12.89 7.39 22.32
CA PHE A 101 -13.95 8.35 22.61
C PHE A 101 -15.28 7.64 22.83
N PHE A 102 -16.17 8.30 23.57
CA PHE A 102 -17.55 7.88 23.72
C PHE A 102 -18.20 7.77 22.33
N SER A 103 -18.85 6.63 22.11
CA SER A 103 -19.64 6.38 20.91
C SER A 103 -21.08 6.20 21.36
N PRO A 104 -22.00 7.11 20.99
CA PRO A 104 -23.41 6.89 21.26
C PRO A 104 -23.87 5.60 20.57
N PRO A 105 -24.86 4.88 21.14
CA PRO A 105 -25.43 3.72 20.48
C PRO A 105 -25.95 4.16 19.11
N LYS A 106 -25.54 3.44 18.06
CA LYS A 106 -26.07 3.69 16.72
C LYS A 106 -27.58 3.45 16.75
N PRO A 107 -28.39 4.31 16.10
CA PRO A 107 -29.79 3.98 15.90
C PRO A 107 -29.88 2.63 15.18
N PRO A 108 -30.92 1.81 15.47
CA PRO A 108 -31.15 0.60 14.70
C PRO A 108 -31.20 0.96 13.22
N GLU A 109 -30.45 0.23 12.39
CA GLU A 109 -30.54 0.42 10.94
C GLU A 109 -32.01 0.27 10.55
N PRO A 110 -32.56 1.17 9.70
CA PRO A 110 -33.91 0.99 9.21
C PRO A 110 -34.00 -0.39 8.56
N GLU A 111 -35.03 -1.15 8.91
CA GLU A 111 -35.24 -2.47 8.33
C GLU A 111 -35.19 -2.33 6.80
N LYS A 112 -34.34 -3.14 6.15
CA LYS A 112 -34.25 -3.17 4.70
C LYS A 112 -35.55 -3.77 4.17
N ILE A 113 -36.57 -2.93 3.95
CA ILE A 113 -37.83 -3.34 3.33
C ILE A 113 -37.49 -3.86 1.94
N LYS A 114 -37.57 -5.18 1.75
CA LYS A 114 -37.47 -5.77 0.42
C LYS A 114 -38.67 -5.26 -0.38
N PRO A 115 -38.47 -4.68 -1.57
CA PRO A 115 -39.60 -4.26 -2.39
C PRO A 115 -40.49 -5.47 -2.66
N GLY A 116 -41.80 -5.28 -2.46
CA GLY A 116 -42.80 -6.31 -2.72
C GLY A 116 -42.83 -6.74 -4.19
N PRO A 117 -43.53 -7.83 -4.54
CA PRO A 117 -43.65 -8.28 -5.91
C PRO A 117 -44.28 -7.17 -6.78
N THR A 118 -43.53 -6.73 -7.79
CA THR A 118 -43.98 -5.69 -8.74
C THR A 118 -44.85 -6.31 -9.84
N GLN A 119 -45.61 -5.51 -10.59
CA GLN A 119 -46.39 -6.00 -11.74
C GLN A 119 -45.49 -6.75 -12.74
N GLU A 120 -44.28 -6.26 -13.00
CA GLU A 120 -43.30 -6.95 -13.83
C GLU A 120 -42.96 -8.35 -13.32
N ASP A 121 -42.95 -8.54 -12.00
CA ASP A 121 -42.66 -9.85 -11.42
C ASP A 121 -43.83 -10.83 -11.62
N ARG A 122 -45.07 -10.33 -11.71
CA ARG A 122 -46.25 -11.13 -12.07
C ARG A 122 -46.18 -11.58 -13.53
N ASP A 123 -45.92 -10.65 -14.44
CA ASP A 123 -45.82 -10.96 -15.87
C ASP A 123 -44.66 -11.95 -16.14
N MET A 124 -43.57 -11.84 -15.37
CA MET A 124 -42.46 -12.80 -15.41
C MET A 124 -42.82 -14.15 -14.79
N ALA A 125 -43.62 -14.17 -13.71
CA ALA A 125 -44.13 -15.40 -13.10
C ALA A 125 -44.96 -16.21 -14.11
N ASP A 126 -45.85 -15.55 -14.86
CA ASP A 126 -46.67 -16.18 -15.89
C ASP A 126 -45.81 -16.78 -17.02
N LYS A 127 -44.76 -16.06 -17.45
CA LYS A 127 -43.80 -16.57 -18.44
C LYS A 127 -43.02 -17.78 -17.91
N ILE A 128 -42.58 -17.73 -16.64
CA ILE A 128 -41.86 -18.85 -16.01
C ILE A 128 -42.76 -20.10 -15.95
N ILE A 129 -44.05 -19.94 -15.66
CA ILE A 129 -45.01 -21.05 -15.65
C ILE A 129 -45.17 -21.63 -17.06
N ALA A 130 -45.35 -20.79 -18.09
CA ALA A 130 -45.45 -21.25 -19.47
C ALA A 130 -44.21 -22.04 -19.93
N LEU A 131 -43.00 -21.56 -19.58
CA LEU A 131 -41.74 -22.23 -19.92
C LEU A 131 -41.50 -23.50 -19.10
N ARG A 132 -41.99 -23.54 -17.85
CA ARG A 132 -42.00 -24.76 -17.02
C ARG A 132 -42.85 -25.84 -17.68
N ASP A 133 -44.06 -25.48 -18.10
CA ASP A 133 -45.01 -26.42 -18.70
C ASP A 133 -44.52 -26.90 -20.09
N ALA A 134 -43.70 -26.08 -20.77
CA ALA A 134 -42.95 -26.49 -21.96
C ALA A 134 -41.76 -27.43 -21.66
N GLY A 135 -41.48 -27.75 -20.39
CA GLY A 135 -40.44 -28.70 -19.97
C GLY A 135 -39.03 -28.11 -19.90
N MET A 136 -38.88 -26.78 -19.89
CA MET A 136 -37.55 -26.17 -19.86
C MET A 136 -36.85 -26.31 -18.50
N SER A 137 -35.52 -26.34 -18.53
CA SER A 137 -34.71 -26.32 -17.31
C SER A 137 -34.61 -24.91 -16.73
N ARG A 138 -34.37 -24.79 -15.41
CA ARG A 138 -34.19 -23.48 -14.76
C ARG A 138 -33.15 -22.61 -15.46
N TRP A 139 -32.04 -23.21 -15.89
CA TRP A 139 -30.99 -22.51 -16.62
C TRP A 139 -31.49 -22.01 -17.99
N GLY A 140 -32.22 -22.86 -18.74
CA GLY A 140 -32.84 -22.48 -20.01
C GLY A 140 -33.80 -21.29 -19.84
N VAL A 141 -34.65 -21.34 -18.81
CA VAL A 141 -35.59 -20.24 -18.50
C VAL A 141 -34.85 -18.95 -18.14
N THR A 142 -33.79 -19.00 -17.33
CA THR A 142 -33.01 -17.80 -17.01
C THR A 142 -32.30 -17.22 -18.23
N LEU A 143 -31.87 -18.06 -19.16
CA LEU A 143 -31.22 -17.64 -20.40
C LEU A 143 -32.22 -17.00 -21.36
N GLU A 144 -33.39 -17.61 -21.53
CA GLU A 144 -34.45 -17.13 -22.43
C GLU A 144 -35.09 -15.82 -21.93
N LEU A 145 -35.34 -15.72 -20.62
CA LEU A 145 -35.90 -14.51 -20.01
C LEU A 145 -34.84 -13.44 -19.71
N GLY A 146 -33.55 -13.74 -19.89
CA GLY A 146 -32.45 -12.81 -19.62
C GLY A 146 -32.35 -12.35 -18.16
N ILE A 147 -32.82 -13.17 -17.20
CA ILE A 147 -32.85 -12.83 -15.78
C ILE A 147 -31.79 -13.58 -14.99
N GLY A 148 -31.20 -12.91 -14.00
CA GLY A 148 -30.27 -13.55 -13.06
C GLY A 148 -30.97 -14.55 -12.13
N ASN A 149 -30.24 -15.59 -11.70
CA ASN A 149 -30.75 -16.65 -10.83
C ASN A 149 -31.34 -16.12 -9.50
N CYS A 150 -30.79 -15.03 -8.95
CA CYS A 150 -31.34 -14.41 -7.74
C CYS A 150 -32.72 -13.79 -7.97
N ARG A 151 -32.95 -13.15 -9.13
CA ARG A 151 -34.27 -12.59 -9.49
C ARG A 151 -35.26 -13.72 -9.74
N PHE A 152 -34.83 -14.76 -10.46
CA PHE A 152 -35.63 -15.95 -10.71
C PHE A 152 -36.07 -16.64 -9.41
N ALA A 153 -35.14 -16.94 -8.50
CA ALA A 153 -35.45 -17.56 -7.20
C ALA A 153 -36.35 -16.68 -6.33
N ARG A 154 -36.18 -15.35 -6.36
CA ARG A 154 -37.09 -14.41 -5.67
C ARG A 154 -38.51 -14.50 -6.22
N ILE A 155 -38.68 -14.56 -7.54
CA ILE A 155 -40.01 -14.66 -8.18
C ILE A 155 -40.66 -15.99 -7.83
N LEU A 156 -39.92 -17.11 -7.89
CA LEU A 156 -40.44 -18.43 -7.48
C LEU A 156 -40.95 -18.41 -6.04
N ALA A 157 -40.19 -17.81 -5.11
CA ALA A 157 -40.58 -17.71 -3.71
C ALA A 157 -41.69 -16.69 -3.43
N ALA A 158 -41.83 -15.65 -4.27
CA ALA A 158 -42.86 -14.63 -4.11
C ALA A 158 -44.24 -15.07 -4.62
N PHE A 159 -44.26 -16.01 -5.58
CA PHE A 159 -45.48 -16.52 -6.21
C PHE A 159 -45.72 -18.01 -5.94
N ASP A 160 -44.95 -18.61 -5.01
CA ASP A 160 -45.03 -20.02 -4.63
C ASP A 160 -45.05 -20.99 -5.84
N ILE A 161 -44.22 -20.70 -6.85
CA ILE A 161 -44.10 -21.52 -8.06
C ILE A 161 -43.15 -22.69 -7.80
N ASP A 162 -43.67 -23.91 -7.83
CA ASP A 162 -42.82 -25.10 -7.87
C ASP A 162 -42.24 -25.29 -9.28
N PHE A 163 -40.91 -25.24 -9.36
CA PHE A 163 -40.15 -25.44 -10.59
C PHE A 163 -39.12 -26.54 -10.35
N PRO A 164 -39.12 -27.66 -11.11
CA PRO A 164 -38.24 -28.78 -10.83
C PRO A 164 -36.77 -28.37 -10.90
N LEU A 165 -35.99 -28.76 -9.89
CA LEU A 165 -34.54 -28.64 -9.90
C LEU A 165 -34.01 -29.75 -10.83
N GLN A 166 -33.90 -29.47 -12.13
CA GLN A 166 -33.40 -30.42 -13.12
C GLN A 166 -31.99 -30.91 -12.70
N ARG A 167 -31.95 -32.07 -12.04
CA ARG A 167 -30.77 -32.89 -11.78
C ARG A 167 -31.02 -34.26 -12.40
N ASN A 168 -31.44 -34.29 -13.66
CA ASN A 168 -31.42 -35.52 -14.43
C ASN A 168 -29.98 -35.79 -14.83
N ARG A 169 -29.25 -36.49 -13.95
CA ARG A 169 -28.08 -37.28 -14.35
C ARG A 169 -28.63 -38.58 -14.93
N GLY A 170 -28.88 -38.57 -16.25
CA GLY A 170 -28.93 -39.78 -17.06
C GLY A 170 -27.54 -40.06 -17.60
#